data_AF-A0A815Z898-F1
#
_entry.id   AF-A0A815Z898-F1
#
_cell.length_a   1.000
_cell.length_b   1.000
_cell.length_c   1.000
_cell.angle_alpha   90.00
_cell.angle_beta   90.00
_cell.angle_gamma   90.00
#
_symmetry.space_group_name_H-M   'P 1'
#
loop_
_entity.id
_entity.type
_entity.pdbx_description
1 polymer ?
#
loop_
_entity_poly.entity_id
_entity_poly.type
_entity_poly.pdbx_seq_one_letter_code
_entity_poly.pdbx_strand_id
1 'polypeptide(L)'
;MEEYDDGSDVDDEGERYIRTEFRPPRCPFNCAKFDERRCPPILKSLLSKLTVQCVNKPNGCEQVLFYEQLEHHEQVCEFCLIKCQNCGREMLKKMFDEEYHKCVCDEMEKILEKIALEYDKLNGINLKRKRDDSDAN
;
A
#
# COMPACT_ATOMS: atom_id res chain seq x y z
N MET A 1 -1.49 -48.07 -29.22
CA MET A 1 -0.05 -48.15 -28.93
C MET A 1 0.52 -46.88 -29.53
N GLU A 2 0.57 -45.82 -28.74
CA GLU A 2 1.14 -44.53 -29.17
C GLU A 2 2.65 -44.60 -28.88
N GLU A 3 3.46 -44.52 -29.93
CA GLU A 3 4.90 -44.49 -29.80
C GLU A 3 5.31 -43.11 -29.24
N TYR A 4 5.90 -43.12 -28.06
CA TYR A 4 6.52 -41.95 -27.45
C TYR A 4 7.90 -41.75 -28.09
N ASP A 5 7.98 -40.75 -28.97
CA ASP A 5 9.23 -40.27 -29.56
C ASP A 5 10.00 -39.45 -28.52
N ASP A 6 11.12 -39.98 -28.03
CA ASP A 6 11.98 -39.40 -26.97
C ASP A 6 12.74 -38.15 -27.43
N GLY A 7 12.68 -37.79 -28.72
CA GLY A 7 13.18 -36.52 -29.25
C GLY A 7 14.67 -36.23 -28.95
N SER A 8 15.46 -37.26 -28.62
CA SER A 8 16.88 -37.15 -28.32
C SER A 8 17.70 -37.39 -29.59
N ASP A 9 17.92 -36.32 -30.36
CA ASP A 9 18.91 -36.33 -31.44
C ASP A 9 20.32 -36.26 -30.84
N VAL A 10 21.21 -37.10 -31.36
CA VAL A 10 22.62 -37.18 -30.98
C VAL A 10 23.44 -36.59 -32.14
N ASP A 11 24.36 -35.68 -31.86
CA ASP A 11 25.30 -35.22 -32.89
C ASP A 11 26.35 -36.29 -33.24
N ASP A 12 27.11 -36.07 -34.31
CA ASP A 12 28.21 -36.96 -34.73
C ASP A 12 29.32 -37.12 -33.66
N GLU A 13 29.30 -36.33 -32.58
CA GLU A 13 30.24 -36.40 -31.45
C GLU A 13 29.65 -37.08 -30.20
N GLY A 14 28.38 -37.50 -30.24
CA GLY A 14 27.75 -38.27 -29.16
C GLY A 14 27.13 -37.44 -28.03
N GLU A 15 27.03 -36.11 -28.16
CA GLU A 15 26.42 -35.26 -27.15
C GLU A 15 24.90 -35.12 -27.36
N ARG A 16 24.15 -35.34 -26.27
CA ARG A 16 22.69 -35.11 -26.23
C ARG A 16 22.44 -33.63 -26.00
N TYR A 17 21.96 -32.90 -27.00
CA TYR A 17 21.43 -31.56 -26.80
C TYR A 17 19.90 -31.58 -26.73
N ILE A 18 19.35 -30.88 -25.74
CA ILE A 18 17.90 -30.61 -25.70
C ILE A 18 17.62 -29.69 -26.89
N ARG A 19 16.89 -30.16 -27.90
CA ARG A 19 16.28 -29.28 -28.90
C ARG A 19 15.40 -28.28 -28.18
N THR A 20 15.91 -27.07 -27.95
CA THR A 20 15.12 -25.91 -27.55
C THR A 20 14.37 -25.42 -28.78
N GLU A 21 13.50 -26.26 -29.34
CA GLU A 21 12.49 -25.79 -30.27
C GLU A 21 11.60 -24.83 -29.48
N PHE A 22 11.86 -23.53 -29.61
CA PHE A 22 11.02 -22.45 -29.11
C PHE A 22 9.67 -22.61 -29.80
N ARG A 23 8.79 -23.44 -29.22
CA ARG A 23 7.43 -23.60 -29.69
C ARG A 23 6.79 -22.22 -29.53
N PRO A 24 6.37 -21.56 -30.62
CA PRO A 24 5.77 -20.24 -30.50
C PRO A 24 4.59 -20.37 -29.55
N PRO A 25 4.43 -19.42 -28.60
CA PRO A 25 3.35 -19.49 -27.64
C PRO A 25 2.05 -19.72 -28.39
N ARG A 26 1.19 -20.57 -27.85
CA ARG A 26 -0.16 -20.81 -28.40
C ARG A 26 -1.15 -20.24 -27.41
N CYS A 27 -2.36 -19.97 -27.90
CA CYS A 27 -3.49 -19.72 -27.00
C CYS A 27 -3.58 -20.86 -25.97
N PRO A 28 -3.75 -20.60 -24.66
CA PRO A 28 -3.95 -21.65 -23.64
C PRO A 28 -5.11 -22.61 -23.95
N PHE A 29 -6.05 -22.17 -24.78
CA PHE A 29 -7.18 -22.97 -25.27
C PHE A 29 -6.90 -23.63 -26.64
N ASN A 30 -5.64 -23.64 -27.08
CA ASN A 30 -5.13 -24.21 -28.34
C ASN A 30 -5.83 -23.71 -29.63
N CYS A 31 -6.44 -22.52 -29.59
CA CYS A 31 -7.24 -21.99 -30.71
C CYS A 31 -6.40 -21.56 -31.93
N ALA A 32 -5.20 -21.02 -31.69
CA ALA A 32 -4.31 -20.49 -32.73
C ALA A 32 -2.88 -20.36 -32.19
N LYS A 33 -1.93 -20.16 -33.12
CA LYS A 33 -0.60 -19.63 -32.78
C LYS A 33 -0.75 -18.22 -32.22
N PHE A 34 0.06 -17.88 -31.22
CA PHE A 34 0.10 -16.52 -30.69
C PHE A 34 0.56 -15.54 -31.76
N ASP A 35 -0.10 -14.39 -31.78
CA ASP A 35 0.21 -13.28 -32.66
C ASP A 35 -0.01 -11.99 -31.84
N GLU A 36 1.03 -11.16 -31.74
CA GLU A 36 0.97 -9.95 -30.93
C GLU A 36 0.18 -8.87 -31.69
N ARG A 37 -1.03 -8.57 -31.19
CA ARG A 37 -1.92 -7.58 -31.81
C ARG A 37 -2.25 -6.48 -30.83
N ARG A 38 -2.42 -5.25 -31.34
CA ARG A 38 -2.95 -4.15 -30.55
C ARG A 38 -4.42 -4.39 -30.21
N CYS A 39 -4.80 -4.02 -28.99
CA CYS A 39 -6.18 -4.08 -28.55
C CYS A 39 -7.06 -3.13 -29.39
N PRO A 40 -8.16 -3.61 -30.01
CA PRO A 40 -9.11 -2.76 -30.71
C PRO A 40 -9.69 -1.66 -29.81
N PRO A 41 -9.81 -0.39 -30.28
CA PRO A 41 -10.32 0.72 -29.47
C PRO A 41 -11.71 0.46 -28.86
N ILE A 42 -12.57 -0.27 -29.58
CA ILE A 42 -13.91 -0.62 -29.10
C ILE A 42 -13.90 -1.41 -27.79
N LEU A 43 -12.92 -2.31 -27.61
CA LEU A 43 -12.80 -3.07 -26.36
C LEU A 43 -12.43 -2.13 -25.21
N LYS A 44 -11.52 -1.18 -25.43
CA LYS A 44 -11.18 -0.16 -24.44
C LYS A 44 -12.41 0.68 -24.06
N SER A 45 -13.17 1.15 -25.04
CA SER A 45 -14.40 1.92 -24.79
C SER A 45 -15.48 1.14 -24.06
N LEU A 46 -15.61 -0.16 -24.32
CA LEU A 46 -16.54 -1.03 -23.60
C LEU A 46 -16.12 -1.21 -22.14
N LEU A 47 -14.83 -1.47 -21.90
CA LEU A 47 -14.27 -1.61 -20.55
C LEU A 47 -14.42 -0.32 -19.74
N SER A 48 -14.13 0.84 -20.35
CA SER A 48 -14.30 2.16 -19.73
C SER A 48 -15.70 2.39 -19.14
N LYS A 49 -16.74 1.88 -19.81
CA LYS A 49 -18.15 2.10 -19.44
C LYS A 49 -18.70 1.10 -18.44
N LEU A 50 -17.93 0.09 -18.04
CA LEU A 50 -18.34 -0.84 -17.00
C LEU A 50 -18.52 -0.08 -15.68
N THR A 51 -19.60 -0.36 -14.97
CA THR A 51 -19.84 0.22 -13.66
C THR A 51 -19.28 -0.70 -12.58
N VAL A 52 -18.58 -0.10 -11.62
CA VAL A 52 -17.90 -0.80 -10.53
C VAL A 52 -18.20 -0.10 -9.21
N GLN A 53 -18.20 -0.88 -8.12
CA GLN A 53 -18.30 -0.35 -6.76
C GLN A 53 -16.89 -0.03 -6.24
N CYS A 54 -16.77 1.05 -5.48
CA CYS A 54 -15.52 1.39 -4.81
C CYS A 54 -15.05 0.27 -3.87
N VAL A 55 -13.74 0.01 -3.83
CA VAL A 55 -13.11 -0.94 -2.89
C VAL A 55 -13.38 -0.59 -1.43
N ASN A 56 -13.58 0.70 -1.12
CA ASN A 56 -13.92 1.21 0.21
C ASN A 56 -15.42 1.10 0.54
N LYS A 57 -16.21 0.34 -0.22
CA LYS A 57 -17.62 0.05 0.12
C LYS A 57 -17.81 -0.55 1.51
N PRO A 58 -16.97 -1.48 2.00
CA PRO A 58 -17.05 -1.97 3.39
C PRO A 58 -16.84 -0.86 4.43
N ASN A 59 -16.12 0.20 4.08
CA ASN A 59 -15.87 1.36 4.93
C ASN A 59 -16.98 2.43 4.86
N GLY A 60 -17.97 2.24 3.97
CA GLY A 60 -19.12 3.13 3.80
C GLY A 60 -19.13 3.95 2.50
N CYS A 61 -18.23 3.69 1.54
CA CYS A 61 -18.31 4.33 0.24
C CYS A 61 -19.42 3.70 -0.63
N GLU A 62 -20.49 4.45 -0.92
CA GLU A 62 -21.61 3.96 -1.72
C GLU A 62 -21.50 4.29 -3.22
N GLN A 63 -20.38 4.85 -3.66
CA GLN A 63 -20.21 5.29 -5.05
C GLN A 63 -20.15 4.10 -6.01
N VAL A 64 -20.96 4.19 -7.07
CA VAL A 64 -20.91 3.34 -8.26
C VAL A 64 -20.37 4.19 -9.40
N LEU A 65 -19.22 3.79 -9.96
CA LEU A 65 -18.42 4.61 -10.86
C LEU A 65 -18.19 3.86 -12.17
N PHE A 66 -17.88 4.60 -13.24
CA PHE A 66 -17.31 3.98 -14.43
C PHE A 66 -15.89 3.51 -14.14
N TYR A 67 -15.48 2.40 -14.77
CA TYR A 67 -14.16 1.81 -14.59
C TYR A 67 -13.05 2.84 -14.85
N GLU A 68 -13.21 3.70 -15.85
CA GLU A 68 -12.23 4.76 -16.16
C GLU A 68 -12.09 5.84 -15.09
N GLN A 69 -13.08 5.99 -14.21
CA GLN A 69 -13.09 6.98 -13.13
C GLN A 69 -12.59 6.41 -11.79
N LEU A 70 -12.48 5.08 -11.68
CA LEU A 70 -12.17 4.39 -10.44
C LEU A 70 -10.82 4.81 -9.86
N GLU A 71 -9.78 4.87 -10.69
CA GLU A 71 -8.41 5.23 -10.26
C GLU A 71 -8.37 6.65 -9.66
N HIS A 72 -9.03 7.61 -10.31
CA HIS A 72 -9.11 8.97 -9.79
C HIS A 72 -9.88 9.04 -8.48
N HIS A 73 -11.02 8.32 -8.39
CA HIS A 73 -11.79 8.25 -7.17
C HIS A 73 -10.98 7.68 -5.99
N GLU A 74 -10.23 6.59 -6.19
CA GLU A 74 -9.46 5.95 -5.11
C GLU A 74 -8.40 6.88 -4.49
N GLN A 75 -7.85 7.81 -5.26
CA GLN A 75 -6.91 8.82 -4.76
C GLN A 75 -7.59 9.84 -3.83
N VAL A 76 -8.86 10.16 -4.07
CA VAL A 76 -9.59 11.20 -3.33
C VAL A 76 -10.60 10.65 -2.33
N CYS A 77 -10.92 9.36 -2.38
CA CYS A 77 -11.95 8.70 -1.59
C CYS A 77 -11.79 8.99 -0.08
N GLU A 78 -12.80 9.58 0.54
CA GLU A 78 -12.78 9.93 1.97
C GLU A 78 -12.92 8.72 2.90
N PHE A 79 -13.32 7.58 2.34
CA PHE A 79 -13.48 6.30 3.03
C PHE A 79 -12.24 5.41 2.89
N CYS A 80 -11.15 5.92 2.30
CA CYS A 80 -9.88 5.20 2.32
C CYS A 80 -9.30 5.22 3.73
N LEU A 81 -8.60 4.14 4.08
CA LEU A 81 -7.84 4.06 5.31
C LEU A 81 -6.49 4.72 5.10
N ILE A 82 -6.11 5.58 6.03
CA ILE A 82 -4.80 6.20 6.08
C ILE A 82 -4.14 5.87 7.40
N LYS A 83 -2.81 5.77 7.37
CA LYS A 83 -1.99 5.45 8.53
C LYS A 83 -1.40 6.72 9.12
N CYS A 84 -1.66 6.96 10.39
CA CYS A 84 -0.99 8.03 11.12
C CYS A 84 0.51 7.72 11.24
N GLN A 85 1.38 8.66 10.84
CA GLN A 85 2.83 8.46 10.88
C GLN A 85 3.39 8.42 12.31
N ASN A 86 2.75 9.10 13.26
CA ASN A 86 3.21 9.15 14.66
C ASN A 86 2.85 7.89 15.46
N CYS A 87 1.60 7.42 15.37
CA CYS A 87 1.13 6.29 16.20
C CYS A 87 0.93 4.98 15.43
N GLY A 88 1.02 5.02 14.09
CA GLY A 88 0.83 3.85 13.24
C GLY A 88 -0.61 3.34 13.13
N ARG A 89 -1.60 4.00 13.74
CA ARG A 89 -3.02 3.61 13.65
C ARG A 89 -3.60 3.96 12.29
N GLU A 90 -4.44 3.06 11.80
CA GLU A 90 -5.25 3.27 10.60
C GLU A 90 -6.59 3.90 10.96
N MET A 91 -7.02 4.86 10.15
CA MET A 91 -8.32 5.53 10.30
C MET A 91 -8.84 5.99 8.95
N LEU A 92 -10.14 6.24 8.86
CA LEU A 92 -10.74 6.76 7.63
C LEU A 92 -10.23 8.17 7.38
N LYS A 93 -9.93 8.49 6.11
CA LYS A 93 -9.48 9.82 5.70
C LYS A 93 -10.42 10.93 6.16
N LYS A 94 -11.74 10.72 6.09
CA LYS A 94 -12.76 11.66 6.61
C LYS A 94 -12.67 11.95 8.11
N MET A 95 -12.03 11.08 8.89
CA MET A 95 -11.82 11.26 10.33
C MET A 95 -10.45 11.86 10.66
N PHE A 96 -9.59 12.04 9.66
CA PHE A 96 -8.25 12.58 9.82
C PHE A 96 -8.18 14.09 9.65
N ASP A 97 -9.27 14.76 9.29
CA ASP A 97 -9.32 16.22 9.32
C ASP A 97 -8.76 16.73 10.66
N GLU A 98 -7.96 17.79 10.58
CA GLU A 98 -7.13 18.32 11.68
C GLU A 98 -7.94 18.59 12.96
N GLU A 99 -9.24 18.83 12.84
CA GLU A 99 -10.16 19.08 13.95
C GLU A 99 -10.62 17.81 14.69
N TYR A 100 -10.50 16.63 14.07
CA TYR A 100 -11.00 15.34 14.59
C TYR A 100 -9.94 14.26 14.77
N HIS A 101 -8.69 14.49 14.36
CA HIS A 101 -7.57 13.58 14.65
C HIS A 101 -7.22 13.56 16.15
N LYS A 102 -8.09 13.00 17.00
CA LYS A 102 -7.81 12.75 18.43
C LYS A 102 -6.89 11.55 18.60
N CYS A 103 -5.71 11.62 17.99
CA CYS A 103 -4.65 10.65 18.25
C CYS A 103 -3.91 11.02 19.54
N VAL A 104 -3.44 10.01 20.28
CA VAL A 104 -2.47 10.14 21.39
C VAL A 104 -1.20 10.93 20.97
N CYS A 105 -0.94 11.03 19.66
CA CYS A 105 0.04 11.89 19.01
C CYS A 105 0.00 13.34 19.52
N ASP A 106 -1.20 13.93 19.63
CA ASP A 106 -1.42 15.33 20.02
C ASP A 106 -1.25 15.54 21.54
N GLU A 107 -1.33 14.44 22.30
CA GLU A 107 -1.13 14.47 23.74
C GLU A 107 0.34 14.28 24.12
N MET A 108 1.15 13.62 23.30
CA MET A 108 2.57 13.39 23.60
C MET A 108 3.37 14.68 23.71
N GLU A 109 3.17 15.66 22.82
CA GLU A 109 3.85 16.95 22.88
C GLU A 109 3.46 17.72 24.16
N LYS A 110 2.16 17.72 24.49
CA LYS A 110 1.64 18.34 25.73
C LYS A 110 2.16 17.65 26.99
N ILE A 111 2.39 16.34 26.95
CA ILE A 111 2.96 15.58 28.07
C ILE A 111 4.45 15.93 28.24
N LEU A 112 5.21 16.02 27.15
CA LEU A 112 6.63 16.40 27.19
C LEU A 112 6.82 17.83 27.72
N GLU A 113 6.00 18.78 27.29
CA GLU A 113 6.01 20.15 27.85
C GLU A 113 5.70 20.17 29.35
N LYS A 114 4.69 19.41 29.79
CA LYS A 114 4.36 19.30 31.23
C LYS A 114 5.49 18.69 32.03
N ILE A 115 6.16 17.66 31.50
CA ILE A 115 7.32 17.03 32.16
C ILE A 115 8.48 18.01 32.28
N ALA A 116 8.77 18.79 31.23
CA ALA A 116 9.83 19.81 31.25
C ALA A 116 9.56 20.90 32.30
N LEU A 117 8.33 21.42 32.36
CA LEU A 117 7.93 22.41 33.37
C LEU A 117 8.04 21.87 34.79
N GLU A 118 7.68 20.61 35.01
CA GLU A 118 7.77 19.98 36.34
C GLU A 118 9.23 19.75 36.76
N TYR A 119 10.10 19.40 35.81
CA TYR A 119 11.54 19.28 36.03
C TYR A 119 12.19 20.62 36.40
N ASP A 120 11.81 21.71 35.72
CA ASP A 120 12.30 23.06 36.04
C ASP A 120 11.85 23.53 37.42
N LYS A 121 10.61 23.24 37.82
CA LYS A 121 10.13 23.51 39.18
C LYS A 121 10.94 22.76 40.23
N LEU A 122 11.18 21.46 40.03
CA LEU A 122 11.96 20.63 40.95
C LEU A 122 13.40 21.12 41.08
N ASN A 123 14.04 21.52 39.98
CA ASN A 123 15.40 22.06 40.01
C ASN A 123 15.46 23.47 40.63
N GLY A 124 14.48 24.32 40.35
CA GLY A 124 14.36 25.64 40.98
C GLY A 124 14.14 25.56 42.50
N ILE A 125 13.41 24.55 42.97
CA ILE A 125 13.20 24.28 44.41
C ILE A 125 14.49 23.75 45.06
N ASN A 126 15.20 22.83 44.41
CA ASN A 126 16.48 22.29 44.91
C ASN A 126 17.59 23.36 45.02
N LEU A 127 17.61 24.37 44.13
CA LEU A 127 18.53 25.51 44.17
C LEU A 127 18.24 26.54 45.26
N LYS A 128 17.00 26.60 45.77
CA LYS A 128 16.62 27.46 46.90
C LYS A 128 16.96 26.81 48.25
N ARG A 129 16.64 25.51 48.41
CA ARG A 129 17.00 24.75 49.63
C ARG A 129 18.51 24.77 49.91
N LYS A 130 19.36 24.71 48.88
CA LYS A 130 20.82 24.81 49.03
C LYS A 130 21.35 26.18 49.48
N ARG A 131 20.58 27.26 49.33
CA ARG A 131 21.00 28.61 49.77
C ARG A 131 20.59 28.89 51.20
N ASP A 132 19.41 28.40 51.61
CA ASP A 132 18.89 28.60 52.96
C ASP A 132 19.68 27.79 54.01
N ASP A 133 20.36 26.71 53.61
CA ASP A 133 21.26 25.93 54.49
C ASP A 133 22.68 26.54 54.62
N SER A 134 23.05 27.53 53.79
CA SER A 134 24.40 28.14 53.81
C SER A 134 24.51 29.43 54.64
N ASP A 135 23.41 29.97 55.16
CA ASP A 135 23.38 31.20 55.98
C ASP A 135 23.22 30.91 57.50
N ALA A 136 23.39 29.66 57.94
CA ALA A 136 23.23 29.22 59.33
C ALA A 136 24.53 28.78 60.04
N ASN A 137 25.72 29.21 59.58
CA ASN A 137 26.99 28.90 60.25
C ASN A 137 27.91 30.12 60.41
#